data_AF-A0A3D3W5V0-F1
#
_entry.id   AF-A0A3D3W5V0-F1
#
_cell.length_a   1.000
_cell.length_b   1.000
_cell.length_c   1.000
_cell.angle_alpha   90.00
_cell.angle_beta   90.00
_cell.angle_gamma   90.00
#
_symmetry.space_group_name_H-M   'P 1'
#
loop_
_entity.id
_entity.type
_entity.pdbx_description
1 polymer ?
#
loop_
_entity_poly.entity_id
_entity_poly.type
_entity_poly.pdbx_seq_one_letter_code
_entity_poly.pdbx_strand_id
1 'polypeptide(L)' 'VEQFEQVAAARGIRCQRSILPRGGQDGAAIQRSRSGVRTICLACPIKYIHTVTEMAHLGDLHSYQALLTAWLESLD' A
#
# COMPACT_ATOMS: atom_id res chain seq x y z
N VAL A 1 -1.22 -2.13 -9.89
CA VAL A 1 -0.80 -0.82 -9.35
C VAL A 1 -1.59 0.31 -9.99
N GLU A 2 -1.67 0.38 -11.32
CA GLU A 2 -2.42 1.41 -12.06
C GLU A 2 -3.86 1.62 -11.58
N GLN A 3 -4.61 0.55 -11.29
CA GLN A 3 -5.98 0.64 -10.76
C GLN A 3 -6.05 1.46 -9.46
N PHE A 4 -5.10 1.30 -8.54
CA PHE A 4 -5.05 2.08 -7.30
C PHE A 4 -4.70 3.55 -7.56
N GLU A 5 -3.78 3.81 -8.49
CA GLU A 5 -3.40 5.20 -8.84
C GLU A 5 -4.54 5.95 -9.53
N GLN A 6 -5.30 5.25 -10.37
CA GLN A 6 -6.51 5.81 -10.99
C GLN A 6 -7.55 6.16 -9.94
N VAL A 7 -7.82 5.26 -8.98
CA VAL A 7 -8.72 5.53 -7.84
C VAL A 7 -8.23 6.72 -7.02
N ALA A 8 -6.92 6.76 -6.72
CA ALA A 8 -6.32 7.87 -5.97
C ALA A 8 -6.49 9.21 -6.69
N ALA A 9 -6.18 9.25 -7.99
CA ALA A 9 -6.32 10.45 -8.81
C ALA A 9 -7.79 10.91 -8.91
N ALA A 10 -8.72 9.98 -9.18
CA ALA A 10 -10.15 10.28 -9.29
C ALA A 10 -10.76 10.83 -7.99
N ARG A 11 -10.22 10.43 -6.82
CA ARG A 11 -10.71 10.86 -5.51
C ARG A 11 -9.82 11.91 -4.82
N GLY A 12 -8.76 12.40 -5.48
CA GLY A 12 -7.85 13.38 -4.90
C GLY A 12 -7.05 12.88 -3.69
N ILE A 13 -6.78 11.56 -3.61
CA ILE A 13 -6.05 10.93 -2.50
C ILE A 13 -4.56 10.94 -2.81
N ARG A 14 -3.72 11.39 -1.86
CA ARG A 14 -2.26 11.36 -2.01
C ARG A 14 -1.77 9.91 -2.05
N CYS A 15 -1.04 9.55 -3.09
CA CYS A 15 -0.38 8.25 -3.22
C CYS A 15 1.00 8.40 -3.86
N GLN A 16 1.90 7.46 -3.58
CA GLN A 16 3.23 7.40 -4.21
C GLN A 16 3.62 5.96 -4.49
N ARG A 17 4.43 5.75 -5.53
CA ARG A 17 5.14 4.48 -5.72
C ARG A 17 6.34 4.42 -4.78
N SER A 18 6.66 3.22 -4.32
CA SER A 18 7.88 2.96 -3.58
C SER A 18 8.50 1.65 -4.07
N ILE A 19 9.82 1.62 -4.15
CA ILE A 19 10.59 0.39 -4.33
C ILE A 19 11.30 0.15 -3.01
N LEU A 20 10.99 -0.97 -2.37
CA LEU A 20 11.70 -1.39 -1.17
C LEU A 20 12.99 -2.11 -1.60
N PRO A 21 14.19 -1.53 -1.40
CA PRO A 21 15.41 -2.11 -1.92
C PRO A 21 15.83 -3.39 -1.19
N ARG A 22 15.40 -3.57 0.07
CA ARG A 22 15.73 -4.71 0.93
C ARG A 22 14.61 -4.96 1.94
N GLY A 23 14.42 -6.22 2.33
CA GLY A 23 13.37 -6.64 3.25
C GLY A 23 12.33 -7.53 2.57
N GLY A 24 11.38 -8.01 3.36
CA GLY A 24 10.26 -8.84 2.89
C GLY A 24 8.92 -8.14 3.06
N GLN A 25 7.91 -8.64 2.36
CA GLN A 25 6.51 -8.29 2.56
C GLN A 25 5.64 -9.52 2.27
N ASP A 26 4.40 -9.50 2.72
CA ASP A 26 3.53 -10.69 2.76
C ASP A 26 3.27 -11.33 1.38
N GLY A 27 3.20 -10.53 0.32
CA GLY A 27 3.08 -11.00 -1.05
C GLY A 27 4.27 -11.82 -1.56
N ALA A 28 5.41 -11.85 -0.85
CA ALA A 28 6.49 -12.78 -1.14
C ALA A 28 6.04 -14.25 -0.96
N ALA A 29 5.10 -14.52 -0.04
CA ALA A 29 4.50 -15.84 0.11
C ALA A 29 3.62 -16.18 -1.10
N ILE A 30 2.86 -15.20 -1.61
CA ILE A 30 2.00 -15.38 -2.79
C ILE A 30 2.83 -15.66 -4.04
N GLN A 31 3.98 -15.00 -4.21
CA GLN A 31 4.90 -15.31 -5.32
C GLN A 31 5.37 -16.78 -5.32
N ARG A 32 5.45 -17.42 -4.15
CA ARG A 32 5.85 -18.83 -4.02
C ARG A 32 4.70 -19.83 -4.20
N SER A 33 3.44 -19.40 -4.17
CA SER A 33 2.29 -20.31 -4.15
C SER A 33 2.00 -20.99 -5.50
N ARG A 34 2.60 -20.52 -6.60
CA ARG A 34 2.50 -21.07 -7.98
C ARG A 34 1.10 -21.07 -8.62
N SER A 35 0.03 -20.84 -7.85
CA SER A 35 -1.35 -20.76 -8.33
C SER A 35 -1.75 -19.38 -8.85
N GLY A 36 -0.98 -18.34 -8.52
CA GLY A 36 -1.15 -16.97 -9.04
C GLY A 36 -2.44 -16.29 -8.60
N VAL A 37 -2.34 -15.32 -7.69
CA VAL A 37 -3.47 -14.50 -7.25
C VAL A 37 -3.16 -13.03 -7.54
N ARG A 38 -4.14 -12.27 -8.02
CA ARG A 38 -4.00 -10.82 -8.20
C ARG A 38 -3.65 -10.19 -6.85
N THR A 39 -2.47 -9.59 -6.77
CA THR A 39 -1.90 -9.08 -5.52
C THR A 39 -1.38 -7.67 -5.72
N ILE A 40 -1.53 -6.84 -4.70
CA ILE A 40 -0.85 -5.55 -4.59
C ILE A 40 -0.21 -5.44 -3.20
N CYS A 41 0.96 -4.81 -3.14
CA CYS A 41 1.58 -4.42 -1.88
C CYS A 41 1.25 -2.96 -1.61
N LEU A 42 0.63 -2.68 -0.47
CA LEU A 42 0.45 -1.34 0.05
C LEU A 42 1.38 -1.18 1.27
N ALA A 43 2.04 -0.04 1.37
CA ALA A 43 2.84 0.30 2.55
C ALA A 43 2.57 1.75 2.96
N CYS A 44 2.29 1.97 4.24
CA CYS A 44 2.29 3.32 4.81
C CYS A 44 3.75 3.76 4.96
N PRO A 45 4.12 5.00 4.57
CA PRO A 45 5.42 5.57 4.88
C PRO A 45 5.64 5.68 6.39
N ILE A 46 6.49 4.83 6.94
CA ILE A 46 6.89 4.82 8.36
C ILE A 46 8.41 4.99 8.44
N LYS A 47 8.86 5.87 9.34
CA LYS A 47 10.28 5.99 9.71
C LYS A 47 10.58 5.13 10.93
N TYR A 48 11.79 4.58 10.95
CA TYR A 48 12.34 3.77 12.06
C TYR A 48 11.53 2.49 12.33
N ILE A 49 11.00 1.87 11.27
CA ILE A 49 10.29 0.59 11.37
C ILE A 49 11.15 -0.45 12.12
N HIS A 50 10.54 -1.18 13.06
CA HIS A 50 11.19 -2.13 13.99
C HIS A 50 12.06 -1.51 15.10
N THR A 51 11.89 -0.24 15.42
CA THR A 51 12.47 0.35 16.64
C THR A 51 11.39 0.58 17.70
N VAL A 52 11.79 0.90 18.94
CA VAL A 52 10.86 1.18 20.04
C VAL A 52 9.96 2.40 19.74
N THR A 53 10.43 3.33 18.91
CA THR A 53 9.69 4.54 18.55
C THR A 53 9.72 4.75 17.05
N GLU A 54 8.59 4.45 16.42
CA GLU A 54 8.35 4.69 15.00
C GLU A 54 7.71 6.06 14.78
N MET A 55 7.69 6.54 13.53
CA MET A 55 7.08 7.82 13.19
C MET A 55 6.38 7.75 11.84
N ALA A 56 5.18 8.29 11.77
CA ALA A 56 4.40 8.45 10.55
C ALA A 56 3.91 9.89 10.42
N HIS A 57 3.73 10.36 9.19
CA HIS A 57 2.99 11.59 8.97
C HIS A 57 1.49 11.30 9.05
N LEU A 58 0.72 12.09 9.81
CA LEU A 58 -0.73 11.87 10.00
C LEU A 58 -1.49 11.80 8.67
N GLY A 59 -1.10 12.67 7.72
CA GLY A 59 -1.70 12.65 6.41
C GLY A 59 -1.48 11.34 5.65
N ASP A 60 -0.38 10.63 5.89
CA ASP A 60 -0.09 9.37 5.21
C ASP A 60 -0.92 8.23 5.81
N LEU A 61 -1.13 8.23 7.13
CA LEU A 61 -2.07 7.31 7.79
C LEU A 61 -3.49 7.45 7.22
N HIS A 62 -3.97 8.69 7.09
CA HIS A 62 -5.30 8.96 6.52
C HIS A 62 -5.39 8.57 5.04
N SER A 63 -4.36 8.89 4.25
CA SER A 63 -4.36 8.61 2.81
C SER A 63 -4.27 7.11 2.53
N TYR A 64 -3.53 6.37 3.37
CA TYR A 64 -3.41 4.91 3.29
C TYR A 64 -4.76 4.22 3.50
N GLN A 65 -5.47 4.58 4.57
CA GLN A 65 -6.82 4.10 4.84
C GLN A 65 -7.77 4.47 3.70
N ALA A 66 -7.83 5.76 3.34
CA ALA A 66 -8.76 6.27 2.34
C ALA A 66 -8.59 5.58 0.98
N LEU A 67 -7.35 5.34 0.55
CA LEU A 67 -7.08 4.68 -0.73
C LEU A 67 -7.54 3.23 -0.74
N LEU A 68 -7.27 2.46 0.33
CA LEU A 68 -7.73 1.08 0.43
C LEU A 68 -9.26 1.01 0.40
N THR A 69 -9.93 1.84 1.20
CA THR A 69 -11.40 1.91 1.25
C THR A 69 -11.98 2.29 -0.11
N ALA A 70 -11.46 3.36 -0.74
CA ALA A 70 -11.92 3.82 -2.04
C ALA A 70 -11.76 2.75 -3.13
N TRP A 71 -10.68 1.96 -3.07
CA TRP A 71 -10.50 0.85 -4.00
C TRP A 71 -11.49 -0.28 -3.73
N LEU A 72 -11.72 -0.65 -2.46
CA LEU A 72 -12.72 -1.68 -2.10
C LEU A 72 -14.14 -1.28 -2.55
N GLU A 73 -14.52 -0.01 -2.39
CA GLU A 73 -15.80 0.52 -2.89
C GLU A 73 -15.90 0.56 -4.42
N SER A 74 -14.78 0.46 -5.13
CA SER A 74 -14.75 0.36 -6.60
C SER A 74 -14.86 -1.07 -7.10
N LEU A 75 -14.86 -2.06 -6.20
CA LEU A 75 -15.11 -3.45 -6.53
C LEU A 75 -16.61 -3.69 -6.51
N ASP A 76 -17.12 -4.31 -7.58
CA ASP A 76 -18.50 -4.80 -7.66
C ASP A 76 -18.75 -5.98 -6.70
#